data_AF-A0A3G6MD46-F1
#
_entry.id   AF-A0A3G6MD46-F1
#
_cell.length_a   1.000
_cell.length_b   1.000
_cell.length_c   1.000
_cell.angle_alpha   90.00
_cell.angle_beta   90.00
_cell.angle_gamma   90.00
#
_symmetry.space_group_name_H-M   'P 1'
#
loop_
_entity.id
_entity.type
_entity.pdbx_description
1 polymer ?
#
loop_
_entity_poly.entity_id
_entity_poly.type
_entity_poly.pdbx_seq_one_letter_code
_entity_poly.pdbx_strand_id
1 'polypeptide(L)'
;MQDYKEWYTYFTQNKLLDIINTSVEEHVEQALVDQKETQEKYKKLVCISCWNKYDSESYALWKIYSDLSKGVMITTNIERIEAAFANTEEQIQVSEVKYLDYKKDKIKMGNMNYPIIHKNIHYDYEKEVRLIHKVSFKSGLNYDWSQEENQYGKYINVDIDILIEEIIVSPKAPQWFFDVISDLLQTYNIEKGIKYSDLK
;
A
#
# COMPACT_ATOMS: atom_id res chain seq x y z
N MET A 1 -40.63 9.55 -8.56
CA MET A 1 -39.86 10.71 -9.09
C MET A 1 -40.20 11.99 -8.32
N GLN A 2 -41.48 12.24 -8.03
CA GLN A 2 -41.97 13.33 -7.16
C GLN A 2 -41.36 13.28 -5.74
N ASP A 3 -41.41 12.12 -5.08
CA ASP A 3 -40.89 11.92 -3.72
C ASP A 3 -39.38 12.15 -3.59
N TYR A 4 -38.62 11.81 -4.64
CA TYR A 4 -37.17 12.04 -4.67
C TYR A 4 -36.86 13.53 -4.74
N LYS A 5 -37.66 14.29 -5.49
CA LYS A 5 -37.50 15.74 -5.64
C LYS A 5 -37.87 16.46 -4.35
N GLU A 6 -38.96 16.07 -3.71
CA GLU A 6 -39.38 16.62 -2.41
C GLU A 6 -38.37 16.33 -1.30
N TRP A 7 -37.86 15.10 -1.23
CA TRP A 7 -36.79 14.73 -0.31
C TRP A 7 -35.51 15.54 -0.55
N TYR A 8 -35.09 15.67 -1.82
CA TYR A 8 -33.87 16.42 -2.16
C TYR A 8 -34.02 17.91 -1.88
N THR A 9 -35.20 18.50 -2.17
CA THR A 9 -35.51 19.89 -1.85
C THR A 9 -35.52 20.12 -0.34
N TYR A 10 -36.16 19.24 0.44
CA TYR A 10 -36.17 19.31 1.90
C TYR A 10 -34.75 19.18 2.48
N PHE A 11 -33.96 18.20 2.02
CA PHE A 11 -32.58 18.01 2.45
C PHE A 11 -31.72 19.24 2.16
N THR A 12 -31.84 19.80 0.95
CA THR A 12 -31.07 20.97 0.53
C THR A 12 -31.50 22.23 1.30
N GLN A 13 -32.80 22.42 1.53
CA GLN A 13 -33.32 23.54 2.33
C GLN A 13 -32.84 23.48 3.77
N ASN A 14 -32.91 22.31 4.41
CA ASN A 14 -32.40 22.15 5.77
C ASN A 14 -30.90 22.36 5.85
N LYS A 15 -30.14 21.84 4.89
CA LYS A 15 -28.68 22.06 4.82
C LYS A 15 -28.33 23.53 4.63
N LEU A 16 -29.07 24.24 3.78
CA LEU A 16 -28.90 25.69 3.59
C LEU A 16 -29.29 26.48 4.84
N LEU A 17 -30.39 26.10 5.52
CA LEU A 17 -30.81 26.74 6.77
C LEU A 17 -29.79 26.51 7.89
N ASP A 18 -29.18 25.34 7.95
CA ASP A 18 -28.11 25.03 8.91
C ASP A 18 -26.87 25.90 8.64
N ILE A 19 -26.46 26.05 7.37
CA ILE A 19 -25.39 26.95 6.92
C ILE A 19 -25.72 28.43 7.20
N ILE A 20 -26.99 28.81 7.24
CA ILE A 20 -27.42 30.18 7.58
C ILE A 20 -27.43 30.39 9.10
N ASN A 21 -27.76 29.36 9.87
CA ASN A 21 -27.85 29.39 11.34
C ASN A 21 -26.48 29.25 12.04
N THR A 22 -25.47 28.77 11.31
CA THR A 22 -24.06 28.67 11.71
C THR A 22 -23.21 29.41 10.67
N SER A 23 -21.89 29.50 10.82
CA SER A 23 -21.07 30.15 9.79
C SER A 23 -20.69 29.19 8.64
N VAL A 24 -20.43 29.73 7.46
CA VAL A 24 -19.86 28.97 6.34
C VAL A 24 -18.49 28.41 6.73
N GLU A 25 -17.71 29.16 7.52
CA GLU A 25 -16.41 28.70 8.03
C GLU A 25 -16.55 27.43 8.89
N GLU A 26 -17.50 27.40 9.83
CA GLU A 26 -17.74 26.24 10.71
C GLU A 26 -18.14 24.99 9.91
N HIS A 27 -19.01 25.16 8.92
CA HIS A 27 -19.41 24.07 8.02
C HIS A 27 -18.24 23.51 7.19
N VAL A 28 -17.38 24.39 6.68
CA VAL A 28 -16.18 23.98 5.94
C VAL A 28 -15.20 23.25 6.86
N GLU A 29 -14.99 23.75 8.08
CA GLU A 29 -14.11 23.11 9.07
C GLU A 29 -14.62 21.72 9.44
N GLN A 30 -15.91 21.57 9.74
CA GLN A 30 -16.50 20.26 10.04
C GLN A 30 -16.36 19.29 8.86
N ALA A 31 -16.62 19.75 7.63
CA ALA A 31 -16.45 18.90 6.45
C ALA A 31 -15.00 18.44 6.23
N LEU A 32 -14.01 19.29 6.57
CA LEU A 32 -12.60 18.92 6.52
C LEU A 32 -12.23 17.89 7.59
N VAL A 33 -12.77 18.04 8.81
CA VAL A 33 -12.61 17.07 9.90
C VAL A 33 -13.20 15.72 9.50
N ASP A 34 -14.46 15.71 9.03
CA ASP A 34 -15.15 14.49 8.60
C ASP A 34 -14.42 13.79 7.45
N GLN A 35 -13.91 14.57 6.49
CA GLN A 35 -13.11 14.03 5.39
C GLN A 35 -11.83 13.38 5.90
N LYS A 36 -11.11 14.03 6.81
CA LYS A 36 -9.88 13.50 7.39
C LYS A 36 -10.15 12.23 8.18
N GLU A 37 -11.18 12.20 9.01
CA GLU A 37 -11.59 11.00 9.74
C GLU A 37 -11.96 9.85 8.80
N THR A 38 -12.69 10.15 7.73
CA THR A 38 -13.06 9.16 6.71
C THR A 38 -11.82 8.60 6.01
N GLN A 39 -10.84 9.44 5.69
CA GLN A 39 -9.57 9.00 5.12
C GLN A 39 -8.78 8.11 6.08
N GLU A 40 -8.70 8.46 7.36
CA GLU A 40 -8.01 7.64 8.36
C GLU A 40 -8.71 6.30 8.58
N LYS A 41 -10.05 6.27 8.59
CA LYS A 41 -10.81 5.01 8.61
C LYS A 41 -10.56 4.19 7.35
N TYR A 42 -10.54 4.81 6.17
CA TYR A 42 -10.28 4.13 4.91
C TYR A 42 -8.88 3.50 4.86
N LYS A 43 -7.84 4.21 5.31
CA LYS A 43 -6.46 3.68 5.37
C LYS A 43 -6.37 2.41 6.21
N LYS A 44 -7.14 2.33 7.30
CA LYS A 44 -7.22 1.13 8.17
C LYS A 44 -7.93 -0.07 7.52
N LEU A 45 -8.42 0.06 6.29
CA LEU A 45 -9.06 -1.02 5.54
C LEU A 45 -8.19 -1.48 4.36
N VAL A 46 -7.00 -0.90 4.17
CA VAL A 46 -6.17 -1.17 3.02
C VAL A 46 -4.83 -1.76 3.45
N CYS A 47 -4.58 -2.98 2.99
CA CYS A 47 -3.28 -3.63 3.05
C CYS A 47 -2.43 -3.18 1.86
N ILE A 48 -1.16 -2.89 2.11
CA ILE A 48 -0.21 -2.45 1.09
C ILE A 48 1.08 -3.26 1.20
N SER A 49 1.52 -3.82 0.08
CA SER A 49 2.87 -4.36 -0.09
C SER A 49 3.61 -3.48 -1.11
N CYS A 50 4.71 -2.86 -0.69
CA CYS A 50 5.50 -1.94 -1.51
C CYS A 50 6.71 -2.65 -2.12
N TRP A 51 6.85 -2.52 -3.43
CA TRP A 51 7.99 -2.99 -4.21
C TRP A 51 8.70 -1.79 -4.83
N ASN A 52 9.99 -1.93 -5.13
CA ASN A 52 10.75 -0.93 -5.86
C ASN A 52 10.82 -1.33 -7.34
N LYS A 53 10.68 -0.35 -8.25
CA LYS A 53 10.69 -0.60 -9.70
C LYS A 53 12.05 -0.41 -10.38
N TYR A 54 13.14 -0.18 -9.64
CA TYR A 54 14.45 -0.08 -10.28
C TYR A 54 14.83 -1.44 -10.88
N ASP A 55 15.43 -1.39 -12.07
CA ASP A 55 16.00 -2.58 -12.73
C ASP A 55 17.34 -3.02 -12.11
N SER A 56 17.84 -2.26 -11.13
CA SER A 56 19.12 -2.49 -10.46
C SER A 56 19.02 -2.32 -8.95
N GLU A 57 19.99 -2.86 -8.24
CA GLU A 57 20.14 -2.66 -6.80
C GLU A 57 20.34 -1.19 -6.43
N SER A 58 19.90 -0.80 -5.24
CA SER A 58 20.11 0.56 -4.71
C SER A 58 20.83 0.49 -3.37
N TYR A 59 22.05 1.03 -3.33
CA TYR A 59 22.83 1.15 -2.10
C TYR A 59 22.07 1.90 -1.00
N ALA A 60 21.31 2.94 -1.37
CA ALA A 60 20.49 3.68 -0.42
C ALA A 60 19.38 2.81 0.18
N LEU A 61 18.69 2.00 -0.64
CA LEU A 61 17.64 1.11 -0.14
C LEU A 61 18.21 0.00 0.73
N TRP A 62 19.34 -0.61 0.35
CA TRP A 62 20.04 -1.54 1.23
C TRP A 62 20.42 -0.90 2.57
N LYS A 63 20.95 0.32 2.55
CA LYS A 63 21.29 1.03 3.78
C LYS A 63 20.07 1.32 4.65
N ILE A 64 18.93 1.69 4.05
CA ILE A 64 17.69 2.02 4.77
C ILE A 64 17.01 0.77 5.34
N TYR A 65 16.91 -0.31 4.57
CA TYR A 65 16.11 -1.48 4.93
C TYR A 65 16.89 -2.62 5.58
N SER A 66 18.22 -2.71 5.39
CA SER A 66 19.04 -3.80 5.96
C SER A 66 20.27 -3.33 6.72
N ASP A 67 20.54 -2.03 6.75
CA ASP A 67 21.81 -1.45 7.21
C ASP A 67 23.03 -2.04 6.46
N LEU A 68 22.84 -2.45 5.19
CA LEU A 68 23.80 -3.21 4.37
C LEU A 68 24.19 -4.58 4.97
N SER A 69 23.55 -5.01 6.05
CA SER A 69 23.93 -6.18 6.83
C SER A 69 23.06 -7.39 6.52
N LYS A 70 22.09 -7.75 7.39
CA LYS A 70 21.22 -8.92 7.25
C LYS A 70 19.96 -8.56 6.47
N GLY A 71 20.12 -8.38 5.16
CA GLY A 71 19.02 -8.07 4.25
C GLY A 71 18.87 -9.11 3.16
N VAL A 72 17.64 -9.28 2.70
CA VAL A 72 17.30 -10.09 1.52
C VAL A 72 16.47 -9.21 0.60
N MET A 73 16.83 -9.19 -0.67
CA MET A 73 16.06 -8.59 -1.73
C MET A 73 15.45 -9.70 -2.57
N ILE A 74 14.15 -9.60 -2.79
CA ILE A 74 13.39 -10.47 -3.67
C ILE A 74 13.13 -9.66 -4.93
N THR A 75 13.45 -10.22 -6.09
CA THR A 75 13.12 -9.60 -7.38
C THR A 75 11.94 -10.32 -8.03
N THR A 76 11.19 -9.56 -8.81
CA THR A 76 10.04 -10.02 -9.57
C THR A 76 9.73 -9.01 -10.67
N ASN A 77 8.74 -9.31 -11.51
CA ASN A 77 8.22 -8.41 -12.52
C ASN A 77 6.68 -8.48 -12.55
N ILE A 78 6.04 -7.56 -13.28
CA ILE A 78 4.57 -7.44 -13.30
C ILE A 78 3.90 -8.74 -13.78
N GLU A 79 4.45 -9.40 -14.81
CA GLU A 79 3.89 -10.64 -15.35
C GLU A 79 3.91 -11.77 -14.31
N ARG A 80 5.01 -11.89 -13.54
CA ARG A 80 5.13 -12.85 -12.44
C ARG A 80 4.18 -12.54 -11.30
N ILE A 81 4.01 -11.27 -10.94
CA ILE A 81 3.03 -10.84 -9.92
C ILE A 81 1.62 -11.25 -10.36
N GLU A 82 1.20 -10.91 -11.58
CA GLU A 82 -0.12 -11.26 -12.09
C GLU A 82 -0.36 -12.78 -12.09
N ALA A 83 0.63 -13.55 -12.56
CA ALA A 83 0.54 -15.00 -12.58
C ALA A 83 0.51 -15.61 -11.16
N ALA A 84 1.30 -15.08 -10.23
CA ALA A 84 1.39 -15.60 -8.86
C ALA A 84 0.11 -15.40 -8.04
N PHE A 85 -0.67 -14.37 -8.35
CA PHE A 85 -1.95 -14.07 -7.72
C PHE A 85 -3.17 -14.55 -8.53
N ALA A 86 -2.98 -15.27 -9.64
CA ALA A 86 -4.07 -15.64 -10.55
C ALA A 86 -5.16 -16.51 -9.90
N ASN A 87 -4.82 -17.29 -8.87
CA ASN A 87 -5.73 -18.17 -8.14
C ASN A 87 -6.08 -17.64 -6.73
N THR A 88 -5.77 -16.38 -6.45
CA THR A 88 -6.04 -15.73 -5.16
C THR A 88 -7.46 -15.19 -5.14
N GLU A 89 -8.20 -15.38 -4.03
CA GLU A 89 -9.57 -14.88 -3.88
C GLU A 89 -9.61 -13.35 -3.73
N GLU A 90 -8.60 -12.78 -3.07
CA GLU A 90 -8.44 -11.36 -2.90
C GLU A 90 -8.19 -10.62 -4.20
N GLN A 91 -8.89 -9.50 -4.38
CA GLN A 91 -8.55 -8.55 -5.44
C GLN A 91 -7.30 -7.76 -5.05
N ILE A 92 -6.25 -7.88 -5.87
CA ILE A 92 -4.99 -7.16 -5.72
C ILE A 92 -4.89 -6.12 -6.83
N GLN A 93 -4.86 -4.84 -6.44
CA GLN A 93 -4.59 -3.75 -7.36
C GLN A 93 -3.08 -3.45 -7.37
N VAL A 94 -2.50 -3.32 -8.57
CA VAL A 94 -1.13 -2.82 -8.73
C VAL A 94 -1.18 -1.33 -9.09
N SER A 95 -0.39 -0.51 -8.41
CA SER A 95 -0.28 0.92 -8.73
C SER A 95 1.12 1.46 -8.47
N GLU A 96 1.64 2.20 -9.43
CA GLU A 96 2.80 3.05 -9.19
C GLU A 96 2.42 4.21 -8.26
N VAL A 97 3.33 4.58 -7.35
CA VAL A 97 3.19 5.75 -6.49
C VAL A 97 3.60 7.01 -7.24
N LYS A 98 2.73 8.03 -7.17
CA LYS A 98 3.02 9.36 -7.68
C LYS A 98 3.60 10.25 -6.58
N TYR A 99 4.74 10.87 -6.88
CA TYR A 99 5.43 11.71 -5.92
C TYR A 99 5.10 13.19 -6.18
N LEU A 100 4.66 13.90 -5.13
CA LEU A 100 4.17 15.28 -5.22
C LEU A 100 4.95 16.22 -4.29
N ASP A 101 5.24 17.43 -4.78
CA ASP A 101 5.72 18.53 -3.93
C ASP A 101 4.48 19.23 -3.35
N TYR A 102 4.09 18.87 -2.13
CA TYR A 102 2.89 19.45 -1.48
C TYR A 102 2.95 20.97 -1.25
N LYS A 103 4.09 21.64 -1.52
CA LYS A 103 4.15 23.10 -1.55
C LYS A 103 3.58 23.69 -2.85
N LYS A 104 3.60 22.92 -3.94
CA LYS A 104 3.24 23.34 -5.30
C LYS A 104 2.01 22.59 -5.81
N ASP A 105 1.96 21.30 -5.52
CA ASP A 105 0.97 20.38 -6.01
C ASP A 105 -0.19 20.21 -5.02
N LYS A 106 -1.39 20.04 -5.56
CA LYS A 106 -2.57 19.66 -4.78
C LYS A 106 -3.12 18.36 -5.31
N ILE A 107 -3.38 17.43 -4.39
CA ILE A 107 -4.14 16.22 -4.71
C ILE A 107 -5.58 16.65 -5.05
N LYS A 108 -6.08 16.19 -6.21
CA LYS A 108 -7.48 16.44 -6.59
C LYS A 108 -8.40 15.72 -5.60
N MET A 109 -9.56 16.30 -5.31
CA MET A 109 -10.58 15.61 -4.52
C MET A 109 -11.28 14.54 -5.37
N GLY A 110 -11.87 13.54 -4.72
CA GLY A 110 -12.79 12.58 -5.37
C GLY A 110 -12.26 11.16 -5.61
N ASN A 111 -10.99 10.87 -5.27
CA ASN A 111 -10.49 9.49 -5.30
C ASN A 111 -9.95 9.07 -3.93
N MET A 112 -10.60 8.07 -3.32
CA MET A 112 -10.26 7.55 -1.99
C MET A 112 -8.88 6.87 -1.94
N ASN A 113 -8.35 6.43 -3.08
CA ASN A 113 -7.01 5.82 -3.16
C ASN A 113 -5.87 6.84 -3.22
N TYR A 114 -6.15 8.14 -3.40
CA TYR A 114 -5.07 9.12 -3.53
C TYR A 114 -4.10 9.20 -2.34
N PRO A 115 -4.55 9.10 -1.08
CA PRO A 115 -3.64 9.00 0.06
C PRO A 115 -2.72 7.76 0.03
N ILE A 116 -3.08 6.75 -0.77
CA ILE A 116 -2.41 5.44 -0.86
C ILE A 116 -1.52 5.36 -2.10
N ILE A 117 -1.80 6.13 -3.14
CA ILE A 117 -1.01 6.11 -4.39
C ILE A 117 -0.24 7.40 -4.63
N HIS A 118 -0.22 8.32 -3.65
CA HIS A 118 0.65 9.51 -3.66
C HIS A 118 1.54 9.57 -2.43
N LYS A 119 2.76 10.06 -2.60
CA LYS A 119 3.73 10.27 -1.52
C LYS A 119 4.44 11.61 -1.70
N ASN A 120 5.06 12.10 -0.63
CA ASN A 120 5.84 13.34 -0.71
C ASN A 120 7.07 13.12 -1.61
N ILE A 121 7.41 14.13 -2.43
CA ILE A 121 8.54 14.13 -3.35
C ILE A 121 9.88 13.75 -2.70
N HIS A 122 10.07 14.01 -1.40
CA HIS A 122 11.28 13.62 -0.69
C HIS A 122 11.51 12.10 -0.61
N TYR A 123 10.48 11.29 -0.88
CA TYR A 123 10.57 9.82 -0.92
C TYR A 123 10.64 9.26 -2.34
N ASP A 124 10.81 10.10 -3.36
CA ASP A 124 10.85 9.68 -4.77
C ASP A 124 11.99 8.69 -5.06
N TYR A 125 13.03 8.65 -4.21
CA TYR A 125 14.09 7.66 -4.31
C TYR A 125 13.61 6.21 -4.11
N GLU A 126 12.46 5.98 -3.48
CA GLU A 126 11.89 4.65 -3.26
C GLU A 126 11.23 4.05 -4.52
N LYS A 127 10.83 4.89 -5.49
CA LYS A 127 10.18 4.48 -6.76
C LYS A 127 9.20 3.30 -6.61
N GLU A 128 8.22 3.49 -5.72
CA GLU A 128 7.35 2.42 -5.27
C GLU A 128 6.33 1.99 -6.34
N VAL A 129 6.15 0.68 -6.46
CA VAL A 129 4.98 0.02 -7.02
C VAL A 129 4.28 -0.73 -5.89
N ARG A 130 3.00 -0.45 -5.67
CA ARG A 130 2.22 -0.99 -4.56
C ARG A 130 1.25 -2.06 -5.04
N LEU A 131 1.29 -3.20 -4.36
CA LEU A 131 0.19 -4.16 -4.35
C LEU A 131 -0.77 -3.76 -3.24
N ILE A 132 -2.03 -3.56 -3.60
CA ILE A 132 -3.04 -2.94 -2.75
C ILE A 132 -4.22 -3.89 -2.66
N HIS A 133 -4.55 -4.30 -1.44
CA HIS A 133 -5.77 -5.06 -1.15
C HIS A 133 -6.64 -4.29 -0.17
N LYS A 134 -7.92 -4.12 -0.50
CA LYS A 134 -8.90 -3.51 0.40
C LYS A 134 -9.75 -4.62 1.02
N VAL A 135 -9.72 -4.73 2.34
CA VAL A 135 -10.55 -5.72 3.05
C VAL A 135 -12.03 -5.40 2.92
N SER A 136 -12.86 -6.43 2.94
CA SER A 136 -14.31 -6.27 2.96
C SER A 136 -14.75 -5.71 4.31
N PHE A 137 -15.43 -4.57 4.31
CA PHE A 137 -15.90 -3.90 5.52
C PHE A 137 -17.43 -3.83 5.58
N LYS A 138 -17.97 -3.86 6.79
CA LYS A 138 -19.41 -3.64 7.03
C LYS A 138 -19.71 -2.15 7.16
N SER A 139 -20.96 -1.79 7.46
CA SER A 139 -21.37 -0.41 7.75
C SER A 139 -20.38 0.29 8.70
N GLY A 140 -19.95 1.50 8.35
CA GLY A 140 -19.09 2.33 9.22
C GLY A 140 -17.58 2.27 8.93
N LEU A 141 -17.13 1.69 7.81
CA LEU A 141 -15.71 1.62 7.43
C LEU A 141 -14.84 0.95 8.51
N ASN A 142 -15.31 -0.18 9.06
CA ASN A 142 -14.58 -0.91 10.09
C ASN A 142 -14.34 -2.37 9.68
N TYR A 143 -13.17 -2.87 10.06
CA TYR A 143 -12.74 -4.25 9.90
C TYR A 143 -12.20 -4.75 11.23
N ASP A 144 -12.60 -5.96 11.64
CA ASP A 144 -12.13 -6.56 12.88
C ASP A 144 -10.79 -7.26 12.67
N TRP A 145 -9.70 -6.50 12.82
CA TRP A 145 -8.33 -6.99 12.71
C TRP A 145 -7.94 -8.04 13.76
N SER A 146 -8.75 -8.23 14.81
CA SER A 146 -8.48 -9.27 15.81
C SER A 146 -8.71 -10.70 15.29
N GLN A 147 -9.41 -10.83 14.16
CA GLN A 147 -9.64 -12.10 13.47
C GLN A 147 -8.47 -12.48 12.55
N GLU A 148 -7.59 -11.55 12.24
CA GLU A 148 -6.40 -11.81 11.44
C GLU A 148 -5.27 -12.35 12.32
N GLU A 149 -4.43 -13.21 11.74
CA GLU A 149 -3.22 -13.69 12.42
C GLU A 149 -2.24 -12.54 12.74
N ASN A 150 -2.25 -11.49 11.92
CA ASN A 150 -1.41 -10.33 12.08
C ASN A 150 -2.26 -9.05 12.18
N GLN A 151 -2.18 -8.35 13.32
CA GLN A 151 -2.90 -7.10 13.52
C GLN A 151 -2.47 -5.95 12.59
N TYR A 152 -1.34 -6.09 11.90
CA TYR A 152 -0.78 -5.08 11.00
C TYR A 152 -1.03 -5.39 9.51
N GLY A 153 -1.69 -6.50 9.17
CA GLY A 153 -1.97 -6.85 7.79
C GLY A 153 -2.60 -8.22 7.62
N LYS A 154 -3.07 -8.50 6.41
CA LYS A 154 -3.70 -9.77 6.06
C LYS A 154 -2.72 -10.64 5.28
N TYR A 155 -2.57 -11.91 5.65
CA TYR A 155 -1.89 -12.88 4.80
C TYR A 155 -2.75 -13.21 3.59
N ILE A 156 -2.14 -13.13 2.40
CA ILE A 156 -2.79 -13.42 1.14
C ILE A 156 -2.02 -14.56 0.49
N ASN A 157 -2.74 -15.61 0.09
CA ASN A 157 -2.13 -16.74 -0.60
C ASN A 157 -1.56 -16.29 -1.94
N VAL A 158 -0.32 -16.69 -2.21
CA VAL A 158 0.41 -16.37 -3.43
C VAL A 158 1.31 -17.55 -3.79
N ASP A 159 1.47 -17.80 -5.08
CA ASP A 159 2.45 -18.78 -5.55
C ASP A 159 3.85 -18.15 -5.50
N ILE A 160 4.64 -18.55 -4.50
CA ILE A 160 5.98 -18.01 -4.26
C ILE A 160 6.97 -18.43 -5.36
N ASP A 161 6.80 -19.61 -5.94
CA ASP A 161 7.65 -20.10 -7.02
C ASP A 161 7.43 -19.29 -8.31
N ILE A 162 6.21 -18.82 -8.55
CA ILE A 162 5.95 -17.88 -9.64
C ILE A 162 6.36 -16.46 -9.24
N LEU A 163 6.07 -16.00 -8.03
CA LEU A 163 6.35 -14.63 -7.61
C LEU A 163 7.84 -14.32 -7.65
N ILE A 164 8.66 -15.16 -7.01
CA ILE A 164 10.09 -14.91 -6.85
C ILE A 164 10.82 -15.24 -8.14
N GLU A 165 11.55 -14.26 -8.69
CA GLU A 165 12.48 -14.45 -9.79
C GLU A 165 13.87 -14.81 -9.28
N GLU A 166 14.44 -13.95 -8.43
CA GLU A 166 15.77 -14.12 -7.85
C GLU A 166 15.79 -13.65 -6.38
N ILE A 167 16.72 -14.23 -5.62
CA ILE A 167 16.99 -13.86 -4.22
C ILE A 167 18.41 -13.30 -4.12
N ILE A 168 18.52 -12.07 -3.65
CA ILE A 168 19.80 -11.38 -3.49
C ILE A 168 20.03 -11.10 -2.01
N VAL A 169 21.16 -11.55 -1.49
CA VAL A 169 21.59 -11.33 -0.11
C VAL A 169 22.43 -10.06 -0.04
N SER A 170 22.14 -9.24 0.97
CA SER A 170 22.79 -7.96 1.23
C SER A 170 24.33 -8.04 1.17
N PRO A 171 25.02 -6.99 0.67
CA PRO A 171 26.43 -7.06 0.30
C PRO A 171 27.41 -7.29 1.46
N LYS A 172 27.04 -6.90 2.69
CA LYS A 172 27.86 -7.12 3.90
C LYS A 172 27.27 -8.20 4.82
N ALA A 173 26.37 -9.02 4.31
CA ALA A 173 25.85 -10.15 5.07
C ALA A 173 26.98 -11.18 5.32
N PRO A 174 27.07 -11.73 6.54
CA PRO A 174 28.03 -12.80 6.84
C PRO A 174 27.60 -14.13 6.20
N GLN A 175 28.56 -15.03 5.96
CA GLN A 175 28.31 -16.33 5.31
C GLN A 175 27.20 -17.15 5.96
N TRP A 176 27.18 -17.22 7.30
CA TRP A 176 26.13 -17.97 8.00
C TRP A 176 24.72 -17.45 7.69
N PHE A 177 24.55 -16.16 7.38
CA PHE A 177 23.24 -15.60 7.04
C PHE A 177 22.82 -16.09 5.66
N PHE A 178 23.74 -16.09 4.70
CA PHE A 178 23.52 -16.67 3.37
C PHE A 178 23.15 -18.16 3.47
N ASP A 179 23.87 -18.91 4.30
CA ASP A 179 23.61 -20.34 4.53
C ASP A 179 22.20 -20.54 5.10
N VAL A 180 21.78 -19.73 6.08
CA VAL A 180 20.42 -19.76 6.63
C VAL A 180 19.35 -19.51 5.56
N ILE A 181 19.54 -18.52 4.68
CA ILE A 181 18.58 -18.29 3.59
C ILE A 181 18.58 -19.48 2.62
N SER A 182 19.75 -20.05 2.32
CA SER A 182 19.87 -21.22 1.45
C SER A 182 19.14 -22.44 2.04
N ASP A 183 19.28 -22.67 3.34
CA ASP A 183 18.60 -23.75 4.08
C ASP A 183 17.07 -23.56 4.10
N LEU A 184 16.59 -22.31 4.20
CA LEU A 184 15.16 -21.99 4.10
C LEU A 184 14.62 -22.36 2.72
N LEU A 185 15.33 -22.02 1.63
CA LEU A 185 14.90 -22.39 0.28
C LEU A 185 14.79 -23.91 0.11
N GLN A 186 15.74 -24.67 0.64
CA GLN A 186 15.68 -26.14 0.62
C GLN A 186 14.51 -26.68 1.46
N THR A 187 14.33 -26.14 2.67
CA THR A 187 13.26 -26.56 3.60
C THR A 187 11.87 -26.37 3.01
N TYR A 188 11.67 -25.27 2.28
CA TYR A 188 10.41 -24.93 1.63
C TYR A 188 10.34 -25.36 0.17
N ASN A 189 11.34 -26.10 -0.34
CA ASN A 189 11.44 -26.58 -1.72
C ASN A 189 11.28 -25.46 -2.77
N ILE A 190 11.90 -24.31 -2.51
CA ILE A 190 11.89 -23.14 -3.40
C ILE A 190 13.14 -23.20 -4.30
N GLU A 191 12.94 -23.55 -5.57
CA GLU A 191 14.02 -23.70 -6.55
C GLU A 191 14.39 -22.36 -7.19
N LYS A 192 15.03 -21.47 -6.42
CA LYS A 192 15.46 -20.13 -6.87
C LYS A 192 16.94 -19.90 -6.70
N GLY A 193 17.52 -19.14 -7.64
CA GLY A 193 18.90 -18.68 -7.55
C GLY A 193 19.06 -17.75 -6.35
N ILE A 194 20.11 -17.98 -5.56
CA ILE A 194 20.53 -17.11 -4.47
C ILE A 194 21.97 -16.65 -4.71
N LYS A 195 22.20 -15.34 -4.58
CA LYS A 195 23.53 -14.73 -4.71
C LYS A 195 23.72 -13.58 -3.73
N TYR A 196 24.97 -13.18 -3.50
CA TYR A 196 25.23 -11.89 -2.86
C TYR A 196 25.00 -10.74 -3.85
N SER A 197 24.59 -9.60 -3.32
CA SER A 197 24.61 -8.31 -4.00
C SER A 197 25.99 -8.03 -4.58
N ASP A 198 26.03 -7.43 -5.77
CA ASP A 198 27.29 -7.05 -6.43
C ASP A 198 27.85 -5.70 -5.94
N LEU A 199 27.07 -4.97 -5.12
CA LEU A 199 27.48 -3.74 -4.47
C LEU A 199 28.57 -4.05 -3.43
N LYS A 200 29.68 -3.32 -3.44
CA LYS A 200 30.79 -3.48 -2.48
C LYS A 200 30.82 -2.36 -1.45
#